data_AF-A0A2V9JM30-F1
#
_entry.id   AF-A0A2V9JM30-F1
#
_cell.length_a   1.000
_cell.length_b   1.000
_cell.length_c   1.000
_cell.angle_alpha   90.00
_cell.angle_beta   90.00
_cell.angle_gamma   90.00
#
_symmetry.space_group_name_H-M   'P 1'
#
loop_
_entity.id
_entity.type
_entity.pdbx_description
1 polymer ?
#
loop_
_entity_poly.entity_id
_entity_poly.type
_entity_poly.pdbx_seq_one_letter_code
_entity_poly.pdbx_strand_id
1 'polypeptide(L)'
;MLEFRLSVPNAKDIAFRMERFGVQLTGWRAAWPSVTRRLAVMLAGQFELEGGRGSRGGWPPLSPRYARRKQKRYPGRPVLQAGGRLRGSLVGKSADTVEALEPGRMKFGTSVPYAIFHQTGTRKMPARPIFDPRREDRVEFQNALREEALEFVQALGFAIALGSGKSSASRLSRFGLGAAALTGGPGADLIGGM
;
A
#
# COMPACT_ATOMS: atom_id res chain seq x y z
N MET A 1 11.70 -9.67 4.16
CA MET A 1 10.44 -9.46 4.90
C MET A 1 9.86 -8.19 4.33
N LEU A 2 8.66 -8.25 3.78
CA LEU A 2 8.05 -7.10 3.15
C LEU A 2 7.29 -6.31 4.22
N GLU A 3 7.61 -5.04 4.37
CA GLU A 3 7.05 -4.17 5.41
C GLU A 3 6.24 -3.04 4.78
N PHE A 4 4.96 -3.02 5.09
CA PHE A 4 4.06 -1.91 4.80
C PHE A 4 3.88 -1.09 6.07
N ARG A 5 4.20 0.21 6.03
CA ARG A 5 3.99 1.11 7.17
C ARG A 5 2.88 2.10 6.83
N LEU A 6 1.81 2.04 7.60
CA LEU A 6 0.84 3.14 7.67
C LEU A 6 1.42 4.22 8.59
N SER A 7 1.68 5.39 8.02
CA SER A 7 2.23 6.51 8.77
C SER A 7 1.15 7.55 9.06
N VAL A 8 1.04 7.90 10.34
CA VAL A 8 0.08 8.88 10.85
C VAL A 8 0.79 9.73 11.92
N PRO A 9 0.68 11.07 11.91
CA PRO A 9 1.22 11.92 12.95
C PRO A 9 0.74 11.50 14.34
N ASN A 10 1.62 11.62 15.32
CA ASN A 10 1.36 11.26 16.72
C ASN A 10 1.01 9.78 16.95
N ALA A 11 1.40 8.91 16.01
CA ALA A 11 1.31 7.46 16.13
C ALA A 11 2.69 6.84 15.90
N LYS A 12 2.96 5.70 16.55
CA LYS A 12 3.97 4.79 16.01
C LYS A 12 3.45 4.27 14.67
N ASP A 13 4.30 4.25 13.64
CA ASP A 13 3.96 3.67 12.35
C ASP A 13 3.33 2.28 12.56
N ILE A 14 2.16 2.06 11.97
CA ILE A 14 1.50 0.76 12.04
C ILE A 14 2.11 -0.10 10.94
N ALA A 15 2.98 -1.02 11.35
CA ALA A 15 3.65 -1.94 10.44
C ALA A 15 2.80 -3.19 10.20
N PHE A 16 2.57 -3.49 8.94
CA PHE A 16 2.05 -4.77 8.48
C PHE A 16 3.22 -5.52 7.86
N ARG A 17 3.53 -6.68 8.44
CA ARG A 17 4.59 -7.56 7.98
C ARG A 17 3.97 -8.68 7.17
N MET A 18 4.48 -8.91 5.98
CA MET A 18 4.13 -10.06 5.18
C MET A 18 5.33 -11.01 5.18
N GLU A 19 5.10 -12.26 5.58
CA GLU A 19 6.10 -13.31 5.50
C GLU A 19 6.53 -13.51 4.04
N ARG A 20 7.82 -13.77 3.85
CA ARG A 20 8.46 -13.72 2.52
C ARG A 20 7.82 -14.75 1.59
N PHE A 21 7.48 -14.33 0.37
CA PHE A 21 7.47 -15.24 -0.77
C PHE A 21 8.92 -15.63 -1.09
N GLY A 22 9.16 -16.92 -1.35
CA GLY A 22 10.49 -17.55 -1.41
C GLY A 22 11.45 -17.07 -2.49
N VAL A 23 11.08 -16.10 -3.32
CA VAL A 23 11.95 -15.51 -4.35
C VAL A 23 12.48 -14.18 -3.82
N GLN A 24 13.81 -14.03 -3.74
CA GLN A 24 14.48 -12.78 -3.36
C GLN A 24 14.32 -11.74 -4.47
N LEU A 25 13.11 -11.20 -4.63
CA LEU A 25 12.90 -9.97 -5.40
C LEU A 25 13.46 -8.83 -4.56
N THR A 26 14.66 -8.37 -4.92
CA THR A 26 15.33 -7.22 -4.30
C THR A 26 14.64 -5.89 -4.65
N GLY A 27 13.70 -5.88 -5.61
CA GLY A 27 12.94 -4.70 -6.03
C GLY A 27 11.44 -4.94 -6.15
N TRP A 28 10.70 -4.79 -5.05
CA TRP A 28 9.23 -4.72 -5.04
C TRP A 28 8.69 -3.35 -5.48
N ARG A 29 9.58 -2.43 -5.87
CA ARG A 29 9.20 -1.06 -6.28
C ARG A 29 8.11 -1.06 -7.36
N ALA A 30 8.17 -2.01 -8.28
CA ALA A 30 7.22 -2.12 -9.38
C ALA A 30 5.81 -2.56 -8.92
N ALA A 31 5.71 -3.29 -7.81
CA ALA A 31 4.43 -3.73 -7.26
C ALA A 31 3.69 -2.60 -6.52
N TRP A 32 4.41 -1.61 -6.00
CA TRP A 32 3.82 -0.56 -5.15
C TRP A 32 2.69 0.23 -5.79
N PRO A 33 2.77 0.67 -7.07
CA PRO A 33 1.62 1.30 -7.73
C PRO A 33 0.35 0.43 -7.71
N SER A 34 0.48 -0.89 -7.87
CA SER A 34 -0.64 -1.84 -7.83
C SER A 34 -1.22 -1.99 -6.42
N VAL A 35 -0.36 -1.97 -5.39
CA VAL A 35 -0.79 -1.99 -3.98
C VAL A 35 -1.43 -0.66 -3.58
N THR A 36 -0.87 0.50 -3.97
CA THR A 36 -1.44 1.82 -3.64
C THR A 36 -2.78 2.05 -4.30
N ARG A 37 -2.99 1.58 -5.53
CA ARG A 37 -4.32 1.63 -6.18
C ARG A 37 -5.37 0.86 -5.38
N ARG A 38 -5.06 -0.37 -4.95
CA ARG A 38 -5.98 -1.19 -4.16
C ARG A 38 -6.23 -0.59 -2.78
N LEU A 39 -5.21 -0.02 -2.15
CA LEU A 39 -5.34 0.76 -0.91
C LEU A 39 -6.26 1.96 -1.09
N ALA A 40 -6.11 2.73 -2.17
CA ALA A 40 -6.96 3.89 -2.46
C ALA A 40 -8.42 3.48 -2.65
N VAL A 41 -8.68 2.38 -3.37
CA VAL A 41 -10.04 1.81 -3.52
C VAL A 41 -10.64 1.37 -2.19
N MET A 42 -9.85 0.68 -1.36
CA MET A 42 -10.28 0.29 -0.01
C MET A 42 -10.64 1.52 0.83
N LEU A 43 -9.77 2.54 0.86
CA LEU A 43 -9.97 3.76 1.64
C LEU A 43 -11.15 4.59 1.11
N ALA A 44 -11.33 4.70 -0.20
CA ALA A 44 -12.47 5.36 -0.82
C ALA A 44 -13.79 4.73 -0.34
N GLY A 45 -13.89 3.40 -0.45
CA GLY A 45 -15.06 2.66 0.04
C GLY A 45 -15.26 2.80 1.55
N GLN A 46 -14.19 2.88 2.33
CA GLN A 46 -14.28 3.12 3.78
C GLN A 46 -14.91 4.50 4.08
N PHE A 47 -14.54 5.55 3.35
CA PHE A 47 -15.14 6.87 3.53
C PHE A 47 -16.59 6.92 3.02
N GLU A 48 -16.85 6.34 1.85
CA GLU A 48 -18.16 6.36 1.19
C GLU A 48 -19.24 5.62 1.96
N LEU A 49 -18.89 4.46 2.53
CA LEU A 49 -19.80 3.65 3.35
C LEU A 49 -19.71 3.97 4.84
N GLU A 50 -19.08 5.10 5.19
CA GLU A 50 -18.91 5.56 6.58
C GLU A 50 -18.38 4.45 7.50
N GLY A 51 -17.36 3.73 7.06
CA GLY A 51 -16.74 2.60 7.74
C GLY A 51 -17.35 1.25 7.41
N GLY A 52 -18.52 1.19 6.77
CA GLY A 52 -19.27 -0.04 6.52
C GLY A 52 -18.55 -1.10 5.67
N ARG A 53 -17.53 -0.71 4.92
CA ARG A 53 -16.64 -1.65 4.21
C ARG A 53 -15.67 -2.38 5.15
N GLY A 54 -15.32 -1.80 6.29
CA GLY A 54 -14.25 -2.27 7.16
C GLY A 54 -14.58 -3.57 7.88
N SER A 55 -13.56 -4.24 8.40
CA SER A 55 -13.71 -5.48 9.16
C SER A 55 -14.59 -5.34 10.41
N ARG A 56 -14.69 -4.13 10.96
CA ARG A 56 -15.50 -3.83 12.15
C ARG A 56 -16.92 -3.31 11.82
N GLY A 57 -17.24 -3.17 10.55
CA GLY A 57 -18.47 -2.52 10.09
C GLY A 57 -18.45 -1.00 10.26
N GLY A 58 -19.64 -0.40 10.19
CA GLY A 58 -19.85 1.05 10.17
C GLY A 58 -19.19 1.80 11.33
N TRP A 59 -18.73 3.02 11.06
CA TRP A 59 -18.20 3.92 12.07
C TRP A 59 -19.30 4.34 13.05
N PRO A 60 -18.97 4.44 14.35
CA PRO A 60 -19.91 4.98 15.32
C PRO A 60 -20.41 6.37 14.93
N PRO A 61 -21.72 6.64 15.12
CA PRO A 61 -22.31 7.91 14.75
C PRO A 61 -21.67 9.08 15.51
N LEU A 62 -21.88 10.29 15.01
CA LEU A 62 -21.46 11.50 15.72
C LEU A 62 -22.35 11.70 16.95
N SER A 63 -21.78 12.26 18.03
CA SER A 63 -22.62 12.68 19.16
C SER A 63 -23.70 13.66 18.68
N PRO A 64 -24.92 13.65 19.24
CA PRO A 64 -26.02 14.48 18.75
C PRO A 64 -25.66 15.97 18.70
N ARG A 65 -24.93 16.47 19.71
CA ARG A 65 -24.45 17.86 19.75
C ARG A 65 -23.48 18.17 18.61
N TYR A 66 -22.52 17.29 18.36
CA TYR A 66 -21.55 17.47 17.28
C TYR A 66 -22.22 17.34 15.91
N ALA A 67 -23.13 16.37 15.74
CA ALA A 67 -23.90 16.17 14.52
C ALA A 67 -24.68 17.43 14.14
N ARG A 68 -25.43 18.03 15.09
CA ARG A 68 -26.15 19.29 14.85
C ARG A 68 -25.25 20.43 14.42
N ARG A 69 -24.12 20.63 15.12
CA ARG A 69 -23.16 21.68 14.77
C ARG A 69 -22.53 21.45 13.40
N LYS A 70 -22.17 20.20 13.10
CA LYS A 70 -21.61 19.82 11.80
C LYS A 70 -22.63 20.04 10.69
N GLN A 71 -23.89 19.65 10.87
CA GLN A 71 -24.95 19.83 9.87
C GLN A 71 -25.15 21.30 9.52
N LYS A 72 -25.07 22.22 10.50
CA LYS A 72 -25.14 23.66 10.24
C LYS A 72 -23.97 24.19 9.40
N ARG A 73 -22.75 23.67 9.64
CA ARG A 73 -21.53 24.16 8.97
C ARG A 73 -21.19 23.43 7.67
N TYR A 74 -21.58 22.17 7.58
CA TYR A 74 -21.23 21.20 6.53
C TYR A 74 -22.47 20.34 6.22
N PRO A 75 -23.53 20.94 5.67
CA PRO A 75 -24.80 20.24 5.45
C PRO A 75 -24.60 19.03 4.54
N GLY A 76 -25.18 17.89 4.94
CA GLY A 76 -25.16 16.65 4.15
C GLY A 76 -23.80 15.94 4.07
N ARG A 77 -22.77 16.40 4.78
CA ARG A 77 -21.45 15.75 4.73
C ARG A 77 -21.42 14.46 5.57
N PRO A 78 -20.86 13.35 5.05
CA PRO A 78 -20.70 12.09 5.79
C PRO A 78 -19.72 12.18 6.97
N VAL A 79 -19.79 11.22 7.90
CA VAL A 79 -18.85 11.03 9.01
C VAL A 79 -17.40 11.01 8.49
N LEU A 80 -16.49 11.64 9.24
CA LEU A 80 -15.09 11.92 8.85
C LEU A 80 -14.87 12.80 7.60
N GLN A 81 -15.92 13.36 6.99
CA GLN A 81 -15.81 14.13 5.75
C GLN A 81 -16.28 15.59 5.90
N ALA A 82 -16.03 16.24 7.04
CA ALA A 82 -16.45 17.64 7.26
C ALA A 82 -15.87 18.61 6.20
N GLY A 83 -14.54 18.73 6.14
CA GLY A 83 -13.84 19.54 5.14
C GLY A 83 -13.13 18.72 4.05
N GLY A 84 -13.32 17.40 4.03
CA GLY A 84 -12.70 16.52 3.03
C GLY A 84 -11.17 16.33 3.14
N ARG A 85 -10.43 17.18 3.87
CA ARG A 85 -8.95 17.15 4.00
C ARG A 85 -8.38 15.75 4.22
N LEU A 86 -8.92 15.02 5.19
CA LEU A 86 -8.45 13.67 5.52
C LEU A 86 -8.69 12.67 4.38
N ARG A 87 -9.91 12.61 3.84
CA ARG A 87 -10.22 11.77 2.66
C ARG A 87 -9.32 12.13 1.49
N GLY A 88 -9.17 13.43 1.20
CA GLY A 88 -8.33 13.93 0.11
C GLY A 88 -6.87 13.49 0.24
N SER A 89 -6.32 13.52 1.45
CA SER A 89 -4.93 13.10 1.70
C SER A 89 -4.68 11.60 1.54
N LEU A 90 -5.72 10.77 1.70
CA LEU A 90 -5.61 9.31 1.71
C LEU A 90 -6.11 8.63 0.42
N VAL A 91 -7.09 9.23 -0.27
CA VAL A 91 -7.69 8.67 -1.48
C VAL A 91 -7.18 9.38 -2.74
N GLY A 92 -6.84 10.66 -2.62
CA GLY A 92 -6.26 11.47 -3.70
C GLY A 92 -4.79 11.79 -3.44
N LYS A 93 -4.33 12.89 -4.04
CA LYS A 93 -3.04 13.50 -3.73
C LYS A 93 -3.26 14.91 -3.21
N SER A 94 -2.67 15.23 -2.06
CA SER A 94 -2.64 16.57 -1.49
C SER A 94 -1.30 16.84 -0.81
N ALA A 95 -1.10 18.07 -0.31
CA ALA A 95 0.05 18.42 0.51
C ALA A 95 0.15 17.59 1.81
N ASP A 96 -0.95 16.94 2.22
CA ASP A 96 -0.95 16.06 3.40
C ASP A 96 -0.76 14.57 3.05
N THR A 97 -0.62 14.21 1.78
CA THR A 97 -0.40 12.81 1.38
C THR A 97 1.00 12.38 1.74
N VAL A 98 1.12 11.24 2.44
CA VAL A 98 2.41 10.62 2.74
C VAL A 98 2.56 9.39 1.85
N GLU A 99 3.48 9.44 0.90
CA GLU A 99 3.79 8.33 0.00
C GLU A 99 5.31 8.26 -0.24
N ALA A 100 5.95 7.15 0.15
CA ALA A 100 7.34 6.87 -0.17
C ALA A 100 7.48 5.42 -0.60
N LEU A 101 7.88 5.23 -1.86
CA LEU A 101 7.97 3.92 -2.53
C LEU A 101 9.44 3.54 -2.65
N GLU A 102 9.90 2.55 -1.89
CA GLU A 102 11.30 2.10 -1.87
C GLU A 102 11.40 0.60 -2.21
N PRO A 103 12.53 0.09 -2.74
CA PRO A 103 12.61 -1.29 -3.24
C PRO A 103 12.11 -2.41 -2.32
N GLY A 104 12.21 -2.27 -1.00
CA GLY A 104 11.73 -3.26 -0.03
C GLY A 104 10.65 -2.77 0.94
N ARG A 105 10.25 -1.50 0.87
CA ARG A 105 9.30 -0.90 1.80
C ARG A 105 8.43 0.16 1.14
N MET A 106 7.20 0.28 1.63
CA MET A 106 6.31 1.35 1.26
C MET A 106 5.83 2.08 2.51
N LYS A 107 5.94 3.41 2.48
CA LYS A 107 5.29 4.30 3.43
C LYS A 107 4.07 4.90 2.74
N PHE A 108 2.89 4.71 3.34
CA PHE A 108 1.64 5.27 2.85
C PHE A 108 0.85 5.86 4.02
N GLY A 109 0.17 6.97 3.83
CA GLY A 109 -0.67 7.55 4.87
C GLY A 109 -0.97 9.03 4.69
N THR A 110 -1.08 9.74 5.80
CA THR A 110 -1.49 11.14 5.83
C THR A 110 -0.74 11.89 6.92
N SER A 111 -0.37 13.15 6.67
CA SER A 111 0.16 14.07 7.68
C SER A 111 -0.94 14.86 8.41
N VAL A 112 -2.22 14.55 8.18
CA VAL A 112 -3.34 15.18 8.88
C VAL A 112 -3.29 14.82 10.38
N PRO A 113 -3.08 15.79 11.30
CA PRO A 113 -2.74 15.49 12.70
C PRO A 113 -3.82 14.71 13.47
N TYR A 114 -5.09 14.90 13.12
CA TYR A 114 -6.21 14.25 13.79
C TYR A 114 -6.56 12.86 13.24
N ALA A 115 -5.87 12.38 12.20
CA ALA A 115 -6.11 11.07 11.61
C ALA A 115 -5.92 9.93 12.63
N ILE A 116 -4.92 10.05 13.50
CA ILE A 116 -4.66 9.03 14.53
C ILE A 116 -5.81 8.89 15.53
N PHE A 117 -6.44 10.00 15.92
CA PHE A 117 -7.56 9.97 16.85
C PHE A 117 -8.78 9.25 16.27
N HIS A 118 -8.94 9.26 14.95
CA HIS A 118 -9.93 8.43 14.28
C HIS A 118 -9.49 6.97 14.22
N GLN A 119 -8.22 6.68 13.94
CA GLN A 119 -7.72 5.32 13.90
C GLN A 119 -7.84 4.58 15.25
N THR A 120 -7.46 5.23 16.35
CA THR A 120 -7.39 4.60 17.69
C THR A 120 -8.53 4.97 18.62
N GLY A 121 -9.25 6.05 18.32
CA GLY A 121 -10.15 6.67 19.29
C GLY A 121 -9.40 7.45 20.38
N THR A 122 -10.17 8.04 21.28
CA THR A 122 -9.71 8.76 22.48
C THR A 122 -10.72 8.54 23.60
N ARG A 123 -10.41 8.99 24.82
CA ARG A 123 -11.37 9.00 25.95
C ARG A 123 -12.70 9.70 25.64
N LYS A 124 -12.71 10.68 24.72
CA LYS A 124 -13.89 11.51 24.40
C LYS A 124 -14.46 11.26 23.00
N MET A 125 -13.87 10.36 22.23
CA MET A 125 -14.26 10.10 20.85
C MET A 125 -14.03 8.62 20.52
N PRO A 126 -15.08 7.88 20.10
CA PRO A 126 -14.89 6.49 19.70
C PRO A 126 -14.01 6.40 18.44
N ALA A 127 -13.30 5.28 18.31
CA ALA A 127 -12.52 4.98 17.12
C ALA A 127 -13.43 4.88 15.88
N ARG A 128 -12.94 5.42 14.77
CA ARG A 128 -13.50 5.36 13.43
C ARG A 128 -12.36 4.96 12.50
N PRO A 129 -11.93 3.69 12.56
CA PRO A 129 -10.70 3.25 11.92
C PRO A 129 -10.80 3.44 10.42
N ILE A 130 -9.86 4.22 9.90
CA ILE A 130 -9.76 4.57 8.49
C ILE A 130 -9.06 3.42 7.75
N PHE A 131 -8.04 2.85 8.40
CA PHE A 131 -7.39 1.64 7.95
C PHE A 131 -7.95 0.45 8.72
N ASP A 132 -8.86 -0.29 8.08
CA ASP A 132 -9.55 -1.45 8.66
C ASP A 132 -9.75 -2.57 7.61
N PRO A 133 -8.65 -3.11 7.04
CA PRO A 133 -8.73 -4.04 5.91
C PRO A 133 -9.43 -5.33 6.30
N ARG A 134 -10.37 -5.77 5.46
CA ARG A 134 -10.98 -7.10 5.56
C ARG A 134 -10.02 -8.18 5.06
N ARG A 135 -10.45 -9.44 5.16
CA ARG A 135 -9.71 -10.57 4.61
C ARG A 135 -9.53 -10.42 3.10
N GLU A 136 -10.55 -9.96 2.40
CA GLU A 136 -10.54 -9.77 0.95
C GLU A 136 -9.52 -8.70 0.54
N ASP A 137 -9.45 -7.58 1.27
CA ASP A 137 -8.46 -6.53 0.98
C ASP A 137 -7.03 -7.05 1.15
N ARG A 138 -6.78 -7.93 2.13
CA ARG A 138 -5.47 -8.58 2.32
C ARG A 138 -5.13 -9.51 1.16
N VAL A 139 -6.10 -10.26 0.66
CA VAL A 139 -5.93 -11.12 -0.53
C VAL A 139 -5.64 -10.24 -1.75
N GLU A 140 -6.32 -9.12 -1.93
CA GLU A 140 -6.05 -8.18 -3.02
C GLU A 140 -4.63 -7.61 -2.96
N PHE A 141 -4.14 -7.25 -1.78
CA PHE A 141 -2.75 -6.80 -1.62
C PHE A 141 -1.75 -7.92 -1.92
N GLN A 142 -2.04 -9.16 -1.53
CA GLN A 142 -1.21 -10.32 -1.88
C GLN A 142 -1.22 -10.61 -3.38
N ASN A 143 -2.37 -10.50 -4.04
CA ASN A 143 -2.51 -10.69 -5.47
C ASN A 143 -1.73 -9.63 -6.24
N ALA A 144 -1.78 -8.36 -5.83
CA ALA A 144 -0.98 -7.30 -6.42
C ALA A 144 0.53 -7.60 -6.38
N LEU A 145 1.01 -8.18 -5.28
CA LEU A 145 2.41 -8.59 -5.14
C LEU A 145 2.73 -9.82 -6.00
N ARG A 146 1.82 -10.80 -6.04
CA ARG A 146 1.99 -12.03 -6.83
C ARG A 146 2.01 -11.75 -8.32
N GLU A 147 1.11 -10.91 -8.81
CA GLU A 147 1.04 -10.46 -10.20
C GLU A 147 2.39 -9.87 -10.64
N GLU A 148 2.96 -8.98 -9.83
CA GLU A 148 4.27 -8.39 -10.13
C GLU A 148 5.40 -9.43 -10.10
N ALA A 149 5.37 -10.37 -9.15
CA ALA A 149 6.34 -11.46 -9.10
C ALA A 149 6.27 -12.38 -10.33
N LEU A 150 5.06 -12.64 -10.84
CA LEU A 150 4.87 -13.42 -12.07
C LEU A 150 5.37 -12.65 -13.30
N GLU A 151 5.08 -11.35 -13.42
CA GLU A 151 5.63 -10.51 -14.49
C GLU A 151 7.16 -10.51 -14.47
N PHE A 152 7.76 -10.47 -13.29
CA PHE A 152 9.21 -10.56 -13.13
C PHE A 152 9.77 -11.90 -13.63
N VAL A 153 9.20 -13.03 -13.19
CA VAL A 153 9.64 -14.36 -13.59
C VAL A 153 9.49 -14.54 -15.11
N GLN A 154 8.38 -14.06 -15.69
CA GLN A 154 8.19 -14.07 -17.14
C GLN A 154 9.26 -13.22 -17.84
N ALA A 155 9.52 -12.00 -17.38
CA ALA A 155 10.55 -11.13 -17.94
C ALA A 155 11.95 -11.77 -17.90
N LEU A 156 12.30 -12.46 -16.81
CA LEU A 156 13.54 -13.23 -16.70
C LEU A 156 13.58 -14.41 -17.66
N GLY A 157 12.51 -15.22 -17.72
CA GLY A 157 12.43 -16.37 -18.63
C GLY A 157 12.59 -15.96 -20.09
N PHE A 158 11.94 -14.87 -20.51
CA PHE A 158 12.11 -14.29 -21.85
C PHE A 158 13.54 -13.79 -22.09
N ALA A 159 14.17 -13.17 -21.09
CA ALA A 159 15.54 -12.68 -21.21
C ALA A 159 16.56 -13.82 -21.42
N ILE A 160 16.39 -14.93 -20.71
CA ILE A 160 17.20 -16.14 -20.84
C ILE A 160 16.95 -16.79 -22.20
N ALA A 161 15.69 -16.96 -22.60
CA ALA A 161 15.32 -17.64 -23.85
C ALA A 161 15.74 -16.88 -25.12
N LEU A 162 15.77 -15.54 -25.09
CA LEU A 162 16.08 -14.71 -26.26
C LEU A 162 17.55 -14.24 -26.33
N GLY A 163 18.40 -14.61 -25.37
CA GLY A 163 19.81 -14.21 -25.32
C GLY A 163 20.01 -12.69 -25.31
N SER A 164 19.98 -12.05 -24.14
CA SER A 164 20.47 -10.67 -23.85
C SER A 164 20.29 -9.59 -24.95
N GLY A 165 19.17 -9.59 -25.66
CA GLY A 165 18.80 -8.50 -26.58
C GLY A 165 18.29 -7.26 -25.82
N LYS A 166 18.39 -6.07 -26.44
CA LYS A 166 17.97 -4.76 -25.88
C LYS A 166 16.52 -4.72 -25.33
N SER A 167 15.62 -5.56 -25.86
CA SER A 167 14.22 -5.69 -25.41
C SER A 167 14.08 -6.33 -24.03
N SER A 168 15.00 -7.21 -23.66
CA SER A 168 15.03 -7.89 -22.36
C SER A 168 15.53 -6.97 -21.24
N ALA A 169 16.48 -6.08 -21.56
CA ALA A 169 17.05 -5.13 -20.60
C ALA A 169 16.04 -4.06 -20.12
N SER A 170 15.14 -3.60 -21.00
CA SER A 170 14.10 -2.61 -20.64
C SER A 170 13.00 -3.19 -19.74
N ARG A 171 12.70 -4.49 -19.87
CA ARG A 171 11.73 -5.19 -18.99
C ARG A 171 12.31 -5.56 -17.63
N LEU A 172 13.62 -5.71 -17.51
CA LEU A 172 14.27 -6.06 -16.25
C LEU A 172 14.66 -4.84 -15.41
N SER A 173 14.93 -3.70 -16.07
CA SER A 173 15.22 -2.43 -15.39
C SER A 173 14.06 -1.92 -14.53
N ARG A 174 12.81 -2.16 -14.93
CA ARG A 174 11.61 -1.84 -14.10
C ARG A 174 11.58 -2.59 -12.77
N PHE A 175 12.28 -3.72 -12.65
CA PHE A 175 12.43 -4.49 -11.42
C PHE A 175 13.71 -4.17 -10.65
N GLY A 176 14.47 -3.15 -11.08
CA GLY A 176 15.73 -2.77 -10.46
C GLY A 176 16.91 -3.70 -10.75
N LEU A 177 16.78 -4.58 -11.76
CA LEU A 177 17.90 -5.41 -12.23
C LEU A 177 18.61 -4.73 -13.40
N GLY A 178 19.91 -4.52 -13.26
CA GLY A 178 20.78 -4.11 -14.37
C GLY A 178 21.11 -5.28 -15.30
N ALA A 179 21.49 -4.99 -16.55
CA ALA A 179 21.82 -5.99 -17.57
C ALA A 179 22.91 -7.00 -17.13
N ALA A 180 23.77 -6.62 -16.17
CA ALA A 180 24.80 -7.50 -15.60
C ALA A 180 24.23 -8.75 -14.90
N ALA A 181 23.00 -8.70 -14.36
CA ALA A 181 22.36 -9.84 -13.70
C ALA A 181 22.03 -11.02 -14.64
N LEU A 182 22.12 -10.80 -15.96
CA LEU A 182 21.82 -11.81 -16.99
C LEU A 182 23.06 -12.54 -17.53
N THR A 183 24.26 -12.22 -17.03
CA THR A 183 25.53 -12.74 -17.58
C THR A 183 26.04 -14.01 -16.88
N GLY A 184 25.39 -14.46 -15.81
CA GLY A 184 25.69 -15.74 -15.16
C GLY A 184 25.06 -16.92 -15.89
N GLY A 185 25.63 -17.33 -17.03
CA GLY A 185 25.27 -18.57 -17.71
C GLY A 185 25.68 -19.83 -16.91
N PRO A 186 25.00 -20.96 -17.09
CA PRO A 186 25.38 -22.21 -16.43
C PRO A 186 26.57 -22.85 -17.16
N GLY A 187 27.77 -22.78 -16.60
CA GLY A 187 28.92 -23.54 -17.12
C GLY A 187 30.31 -22.92 -16.89
N ALA A 188 30.77 -22.87 -15.64
CA ALA A 188 32.16 -22.79 -15.17
C ALA A 188 32.04 -22.67 -13.64
N ASP A 189 32.32 -23.66 -12.80
CA ASP A 189 33.54 -24.44 -12.72
C ASP A 189 33.24 -25.87 -12.20
N LEU A 190 33.66 -26.87 -12.98
CA LEU A 190 33.86 -28.24 -12.52
C LEU A 190 35.19 -28.73 -13.09
N ILE A 191 36.35 -28.24 -12.60
CA ILE A 191 37.56 -29.05 -12.46
C ILE A 191 38.38 -28.45 -11.29
N GLY A 192 38.35 -29.13 -10.15
CA GLY A 192 39.30 -28.92 -9.06
C GLY A 192 40.67 -29.45 -9.47
N GLY A 193 41.71 -28.62 -9.29
CA GLY A 193 43.09 -29.07 -9.25
C GLY A 193 43.37 -29.80 -7.95
N MET A 194 44.12 -30.91 -8.08
CA MET A 194 44.75 -31.65 -6.98
C MET A 194 45.77 -30.78 -6.24
#